data_AF-A0A440CFV1-F1
#
_entry.id   AF-A0A440CFV1-F1
#
_cell.length_a   1.000
_cell.length_b   1.000
_cell.length_c   1.000
_cell.angle_alpha   90.00
_cell.angle_beta   90.00
_cell.angle_gamma   90.00
#
_symmetry.space_group_name_H-M   'P 1'
#
loop_
_entity.id
_entity.type
_entity.pdbx_description
1 polymer ?
#
loop_
_entity_poly.entity_id
_entity_poly.type
_entity_poly.pdbx_seq_one_letter_code
_entity_poly.pdbx_strand_id
1 'polypeptide(L)' 'MTSTQLPHHPDDIVVWPDGTWATLGEVWASDFGWMSDDYEIVRADDVERLKALNLADDLGLP' A
#
# COMPACT_ATOMS: atom_id res chain seq x y z
N MET A 1 22.97 -1.69 -6.45
CA MET A 1 22.30 -0.41 -6.76
C MET A 1 21.04 -0.77 -7.53
N THR A 2 20.05 -1.30 -6.82
CA THR A 2 18.82 -1.86 -7.40
C THR A 2 17.84 -0.72 -7.69
N SER A 3 17.35 -0.70 -8.91
CA SER A 3 16.49 0.31 -9.51
C SER A 3 15.34 0.76 -8.62
N THR A 4 15.36 2.02 -8.18
CA THR A 4 14.15 2.74 -7.76
C THR A 4 13.44 3.19 -9.04
N GLN A 5 12.92 2.23 -9.80
CA GLN A 5 11.86 2.56 -10.75
C GLN A 5 10.73 3.08 -9.86
N LEU A 6 10.34 4.34 -10.01
CA LEU A 6 9.11 4.87 -9.42
C LEU A 6 7.99 4.70 -10.47
N PRO A 7 7.24 3.59 -10.50
CA PRO A 7 5.97 3.48 -11.22
C PRO A 7 4.78 3.54 -10.24
N HIS A 8 4.98 4.10 -9.04
CA HIS A 8 3.98 4.09 -7.98
C HIS A 8 3.36 5.48 -7.81
N HIS A 9 2.04 5.52 -7.86
CA HIS A 9 1.22 6.70 -7.67
C HIS A 9 1.04 6.94 -6.16
N PRO A 10 0.91 8.19 -5.68
CA PRO A 10 0.57 8.46 -4.28
C PRO A 10 -0.76 7.84 -3.83
N ASP A 11 -1.64 7.49 -4.77
CA ASP A 11 -2.90 6.75 -4.56
C ASP A 11 -2.72 5.23 -4.47
N ASP A 12 -1.51 4.69 -4.69
CA ASP A 12 -1.28 3.28 -4.45
C ASP A 12 -1.40 2.99 -2.93
N ILE A 13 -1.93 1.81 -2.61
CA ILE A 13 -2.14 1.35 -1.25
C ILE A 13 -0.92 0.55 -0.82
N VAL A 14 -0.36 0.93 0.32
CA VAL A 14 0.73 0.22 0.98
C VAL A 14 0.13 -0.70 2.03
N VAL A 15 0.51 -1.97 2.02
CA VAL A 15 -0.03 -2.98 2.93
C VAL A 15 1.12 -3.69 3.63
N TRP A 16 1.08 -3.71 4.95
CA TRP A 16 2.03 -4.44 5.79
C TRP A 16 1.55 -5.88 6.05
N PRO A 17 2.47 -6.79 6.36
CA PRO A 17 2.14 -8.19 6.69
C PRO A 17 1.22 -8.33 7.91
N ASP A 18 1.18 -7.33 8.79
CA ASP A 18 0.25 -7.25 9.92
C ASP A 18 -1.20 -6.93 9.50
N GLY A 19 -1.46 -6.68 8.22
CA GLY A 19 -2.77 -6.27 7.69
C GLY A 19 -3.06 -4.78 7.89
N THR A 20 -2.09 -4.01 8.39
CA THR A 20 -2.17 -2.55 8.37
C THR A 20 -1.99 -2.06 6.94
N TRP A 21 -2.72 -1.02 6.57
CA TRP A 21 -2.58 -0.38 5.27
C TRP A 21 -2.53 1.14 5.40
N ALA A 22 -1.93 1.80 4.41
CA ALA A 22 -1.87 3.25 4.29
C ALA A 22 -1.76 3.65 2.82
N THR A 23 -1.98 4.91 2.48
CA THR A 23 -1.66 5.40 1.13
C THR A 23 -0.16 5.61 0.96
N LEU A 24 0.36 5.38 -0.25
CA LEU A 24 1.77 5.66 -0.54
C LEU A 24 2.10 7.14 -0.34
N GLY A 25 1.13 8.02 -0.59
CA GLY A 25 1.22 9.45 -0.26
C GLY A 25 1.48 9.70 1.23
N GLU A 26 0.79 9.00 2.14
CA GLU A 26 1.04 9.09 3.59
C GLU A 26 2.42 8.53 3.98
N VAL A 27 2.85 7.44 3.35
CA VAL A 27 4.18 6.87 3.58
C VAL A 27 5.27 7.84 3.12
N TRP A 28 5.10 8.45 1.94
CA TRP A 28 6.01 9.45 1.39
C TRP A 28 5.99 10.78 2.15
N ALA A 29 4.86 11.14 2.78
CA ALA A 29 4.76 12.29 3.67
C ALA A 29 5.61 12.12 4.95
N SER A 30 6.28 10.98 5.12
CA SER A 30 7.13 10.64 6.27
C SER A 30 6.34 10.38 7.56
N ASP A 31 5.01 10.31 7.49
CA ASP A 31 4.14 9.93 8.60
C ASP A 31 4.39 8.47 9.06
N PHE A 32 4.91 7.64 8.14
CA PHE A 32 5.27 6.24 8.37
C PHE A 32 6.78 5.96 8.32
N GLY A 33 7.63 6.97 8.46
CA GLY A 33 9.10 6.79 8.45
C GLY A 33 9.66 5.91 9.59
N TRP A 34 8.82 5.54 10.55
CA TRP A 34 9.11 4.63 11.67
C TRP A 34 8.66 3.18 11.41
N MET A 35 7.96 2.93 10.30
CA MET A 35 7.43 1.61 9.93
C MET A 35 8.40 0.88 9.00
N SER A 36 8.47 -0.45 9.11
CA SER A 36 9.37 -1.27 8.29
C SER A 36 9.09 -1.10 6.79
N ASP A 37 10.15 -1.08 5.96
CA ASP A 37 10.07 -1.10 4.49
C ASP A 37 9.55 -2.43 3.90
N ASP A 38 9.20 -3.39 4.76
CA ASP A 38 8.58 -4.66 4.35
C ASP A 38 7.06 -4.45 4.20
N TYR A 39 6.69 -3.77 3.12
CA TYR A 39 5.32 -3.56 2.72
C TYR A 39 5.12 -3.92 1.25
N GLU A 40 3.92 -4.36 0.91
CA GLU A 40 3.50 -4.57 -0.46
C GLU A 40 2.75 -3.33 -0.95
N ILE A 41 3.16 -2.80 -2.11
CA ILE A 41 2.45 -1.72 -2.78
C ILE A 41 1.45 -2.34 -3.75
N VAL A 42 0.17 -2.14 -3.48
CA VAL A 42 -0.97 -2.61 -4.25
C VAL A 42 -1.65 -1.42 -4.92
N ARG A 43 -2.04 -1.58 -6.19
CA ARG A 43 -2.82 -0.55 -6.89
C ARG A 43 -4.22 -0.48 -6.30
N ALA A 44 -4.76 0.74 -6.12
CA ALA A 44 -6.14 0.93 -5.67
C ALA A 44 -7.19 0.30 -6.60
N ASP A 45 -6.85 0.09 -7.88
CA ASP A 45 -7.70 -0.58 -8.88
C ASP A 45 -7.65 -2.12 -8.76
N ASP A 46 -6.68 -2.67 -8.04
CA ASP A 46 -6.44 -4.11 -7.90
C ASP A 46 -7.31 -4.71 -6.79
N VAL A 47 -8.62 -4.72 -7.03
CA VAL A 47 -9.64 -5.19 -6.07
C VAL A 47 -9.40 -6.66 -5.69
N GLU A 48 -8.87 -7.49 -6.60
CA GLU A 48 -8.53 -8.89 -6.31
C GLU A 48 -7.44 -9.00 -5.25
N ARG A 49 -6.38 -8.19 -5.35
CA ARG A 49 -5.30 -8.15 -4.36
C ARG A 49 -5.77 -7.56 -3.03
N LEU A 50 -6.54 -6.47 -3.07
CA LEU A 50 -7.12 -5.86 -1.87
C LEU A 50 -8.06 -6.83 -1.15
N LYS A 51 -8.82 -7.65 -1.89
CA LYS A 51 -9.67 -8.70 -1.33
C LYS A 51 -8.85 -9.85 -0.74
N ALA A 52 -7.76 -10.25 -1.39
CA ALA A 52 -6.84 -11.28 -0.85
C ALA A 52 -6.17 -10.84 0.46
N LEU A 53 -5.96 -9.54 0.63
CA LEU A 53 -5.40 -8.92 1.84
C LEU A 53 -6.48 -8.58 2.88
N ASN A 54 -7.74 -8.94 2.62
CA ASN A 54 -8.89 -8.62 3.47
C ASN A 54 -9.15 -7.11 3.67
N LEU A 55 -8.65 -6.30 2.75
CA LEU A 55 -8.80 -4.85 2.72
C LEU A 55 -10.01 -4.38 1.91
N ALA A 56 -10.57 -5.24 1.07
CA ALA A 56 -11.75 -4.89 0.28
C ALA A 56 -12.93 -4.43 1.15
N ASP A 57 -13.12 -5.03 2.34
CA ASP A 57 -14.15 -4.63 3.30
C ASP A 57 -13.84 -3.27 3.94
N ASP A 58 -12.59 -3.05 4.35
CA ASP A 58 -12.13 -1.81 5.01
C ASP A 58 -12.16 -0.60 4.06
N LEU A 59 -11.82 -0.82 2.78
CA LEU A 59 -11.87 0.18 1.71
C LEU A 59 -13.28 0.38 1.13
N GLY A 60 -14.27 -0.44 1.53
CA GLY A 60 -15.64 -0.37 1.03
C GLY A 60 -15.77 -0.70 -0.46
N LEU A 61 -14.92 -1.60 -0.96
CA LEU A 61 -14.94 -2.06 -2.35
C LEU A 61 -16.07 -3.09 -2.57
N PRO A 62 -16.75 -3.07 -3.73
CA PRO A 62 -17.90 -3.93 -4.01
C PRO A 62 -17.58 -5.43 -4.15
#